data_AF-A0A183C1N9-F1
#
_entry.id   AF-A0A183C1N9-F1
#
_cell.length_a   1.000
_cell.length_b   1.000
_cell.length_c   1.000
_cell.angle_alpha   90.00
_cell.angle_beta   90.00
_cell.angle_gamma   90.00
#
_symmetry.space_group_name_H-M   'P 1'
#
loop_
_entity.id
_entity.type
_entity.pdbx_description
1 polymer ?
#
loop_
_entity_poly.entity_id
_entity_poly.type
_entity_poly.pdbx_seq_one_letter_code
_entity_poly.pdbx_strand_id
1 'polypeptide(L)'
;MSKNTSFDFALFARLFIRFGVVAVHGVNSSDGRATRELCESVSTFFGTIFGDFWTFGPGLDTQNEMESHDDTAYGNDAIGPHTDGTYLDQPPGIQVFHCLRPAPRGGQTLLVDGFAVAERLRTDSADLFGALNATSVEHEYLEGDRFHCRAFREPVIRQFPGTEKVAQIRFNPYDRAPMRTLKMDDGQRSAFGTKLNFI
;
A
#
# COMPACT_ATOMS: atom_id res chain seq x y z
N MET A 1 -3.55 -38.04 10.79
CA MET A 1 -4.28 -37.29 11.83
C MET A 1 -4.05 -35.80 11.56
N SER A 2 -4.93 -35.14 10.81
CA SER A 2 -4.83 -33.69 10.65
C SER A 2 -5.26 -33.05 11.98
N LYS A 3 -4.33 -32.35 12.63
CA LYS A 3 -4.74 -31.41 13.68
C LYS A 3 -5.49 -30.32 12.94
N ASN A 4 -6.81 -30.27 13.14
CA ASN A 4 -7.63 -29.16 12.72
C ASN A 4 -7.20 -27.95 13.57
N THR A 5 -6.17 -27.23 13.14
CA THR A 5 -5.73 -26.01 13.78
C THR A 5 -6.71 -24.93 13.38
N SER A 6 -7.75 -24.75 14.18
CA SER A 6 -8.65 -23.59 14.06
C SER A 6 -7.82 -22.32 14.21
N PHE A 7 -8.02 -21.35 13.32
CA PHE A 7 -7.43 -20.03 13.44
C PHE A 7 -7.82 -19.38 14.77
N ASP A 8 -6.83 -19.05 15.60
CA ASP A 8 -7.04 -18.34 16.87
C ASP A 8 -7.02 -16.83 16.62
N PHE A 9 -8.20 -16.26 16.40
CA PHE A 9 -8.36 -14.83 16.15
C PHE A 9 -7.89 -13.97 17.32
N ALA A 10 -8.07 -14.41 18.57
CA ALA A 10 -7.67 -13.63 19.74
C ALA A 10 -6.14 -13.53 19.83
N LEU A 11 -5.44 -14.63 19.58
CA LEU A 11 -3.99 -14.63 19.49
C LEU A 11 -3.50 -13.79 18.30
N PHE A 12 -4.10 -13.96 17.12
CA PHE A 12 -3.79 -13.15 15.94
C PHE A 12 -3.92 -11.66 16.23
N ALA A 13 -5.07 -11.20 16.73
CA ALA A 13 -5.33 -9.80 17.01
C ALA A 13 -4.34 -9.22 18.03
N ARG A 14 -4.03 -9.98 19.10
CA ARG A 14 -3.06 -9.56 20.12
C ARG A 14 -1.65 -9.40 19.54
N LEU A 15 -1.21 -10.33 18.68
CA LEU A 15 0.11 -10.25 18.05
C LEU A 15 0.14 -9.12 17.02
N PHE A 16 -0.91 -8.98 16.20
CA PHE A 16 -1.00 -7.97 15.15
C PHE A 16 -1.00 -6.55 15.74
N ILE A 17 -1.81 -6.29 16.78
CA ILE A 17 -1.83 -4.98 17.47
C ILE A 17 -0.47 -4.67 18.11
N ARG A 18 0.26 -5.68 18.60
CA ARG A 18 1.54 -5.49 19.28
C ARG A 18 2.72 -5.26 18.32
N PHE A 19 2.74 -5.98 17.20
CA PHE A 19 3.91 -6.05 16.31
C PHE A 19 3.67 -5.47 14.91
N GLY A 20 2.43 -5.16 14.55
CA GLY A 20 2.06 -4.67 13.21
C GLY A 20 2.08 -5.73 12.11
N VAL A 21 2.64 -6.91 12.36
CA VAL A 21 2.69 -8.03 11.43
C VAL A 21 2.53 -9.38 12.15
N VAL A 22 1.84 -10.32 11.50
CA VAL A 22 1.71 -11.70 11.95
C VAL A 22 1.85 -12.64 10.76
N ALA A 23 2.72 -13.64 10.88
CA ALA A 23 2.78 -14.73 9.91
C ALA A 23 1.78 -15.82 10.29
N VAL A 24 0.92 -16.21 9.34
CA VAL A 24 0.00 -17.34 9.48
C VAL A 24 0.53 -18.50 8.63
N HIS A 25 0.68 -19.67 9.26
CA HIS A 25 1.21 -20.87 8.61
C HIS A 25 0.13 -21.94 8.47
N GLY A 26 0.31 -22.85 7.51
CA GLY A 26 -0.61 -23.98 7.28
C GLY A 26 -1.88 -23.62 6.51
N VAL A 27 -1.92 -22.44 5.88
CA VAL A 27 -2.98 -22.06 4.93
C VAL A 27 -2.75 -22.81 3.61
N ASN A 28 -3.81 -23.36 3.02
CA ASN A 28 -3.71 -24.06 1.74
C ASN A 28 -3.32 -23.07 0.63
N SER A 29 -2.20 -23.33 -0.04
CA SER A 29 -1.62 -22.48 -1.08
C SER A 29 -1.94 -22.94 -2.52
N SER A 30 -2.86 -23.90 -2.71
CA SER A 30 -3.26 -24.37 -4.05
C SER A 30 -3.99 -23.30 -4.86
N ASP A 31 -4.77 -22.45 -4.17
CA ASP A 31 -5.49 -21.31 -4.74
C ASP A 31 -5.68 -20.20 -3.69
N GLY A 32 -6.33 -19.10 -4.07
CA GLY A 32 -6.62 -17.97 -3.18
C GLY A 32 -7.78 -18.19 -2.19
N ARG A 33 -8.54 -19.28 -2.28
CA ARG A 33 -9.82 -19.46 -1.57
C ARG A 33 -9.65 -19.52 -0.05
N ALA A 34 -8.71 -20.35 0.42
CA ALA A 34 -8.43 -20.48 1.85
C ALA A 34 -7.93 -19.15 2.45
N THR A 35 -7.20 -18.35 1.66
CA THR A 35 -6.80 -16.99 2.04
C THR A 35 -8.01 -16.09 2.21
N ARG A 36 -8.93 -16.12 1.24
CA ARG A 36 -10.14 -15.30 1.26
C ARG A 36 -11.00 -15.62 2.48
N GLU A 37 -11.27 -16.89 2.73
CA GLU A 37 -12.03 -17.36 3.91
C GLU A 37 -11.40 -16.90 5.23
N LEU A 38 -10.07 -16.98 5.34
CA LEU A 38 -9.33 -16.49 6.50
C LEU A 38 -9.49 -14.96 6.65
N CYS A 39 -9.27 -14.19 5.58
CA CYS A 39 -9.42 -12.74 5.59
C CYS A 39 -10.84 -12.31 6.00
N GLU A 40 -11.87 -12.95 5.46
CA GLU A 40 -13.29 -12.69 5.79
C GLU A 40 -13.62 -12.99 7.25
N SER A 41 -12.91 -13.94 7.87
CA SER A 41 -13.03 -14.22 9.31
C SER A 41 -12.38 -13.14 10.19
N VAL A 42 -11.43 -12.37 9.64
CA VAL A 42 -10.70 -11.31 10.33
C VAL A 42 -11.39 -9.95 10.17
N SER A 43 -11.78 -9.59 8.95
CA SER A 43 -12.43 -8.31 8.63
C SER A 43 -13.12 -8.32 7.27
N THR A 44 -13.79 -7.24 6.93
CA THR A 44 -14.39 -7.01 5.61
C THR A 44 -13.33 -6.53 4.62
N PHE A 45 -13.40 -6.98 3.37
CA PHE A 45 -12.60 -6.39 2.29
C PHE A 45 -13.09 -4.99 1.94
N PHE A 46 -12.14 -4.08 1.73
CA PHE A 46 -12.40 -2.77 1.14
C PHE A 46 -11.96 -2.84 -0.32
N GLY A 47 -12.93 -2.81 -1.23
CA GLY A 47 -12.66 -2.82 -2.66
C GLY A 47 -11.88 -1.58 -3.09
N THR A 48 -10.88 -1.78 -3.94
CA THR A 48 -10.09 -0.72 -4.57
C THR A 48 -10.27 -0.76 -6.08
N ILE A 49 -9.53 0.09 -6.82
CA ILE A 49 -9.46 0.01 -8.29
C ILE A 49 -8.86 -1.31 -8.79
N PHE A 50 -8.19 -2.08 -7.93
CA PHE A 50 -7.64 -3.41 -8.19
C PHE A 50 -8.63 -4.55 -7.86
N GLY A 51 -9.83 -4.22 -7.36
CA GLY A 51 -10.78 -5.18 -6.82
C GLY A 51 -10.70 -5.32 -5.29
N ASP A 52 -11.42 -6.31 -4.75
CA ASP A 52 -11.49 -6.62 -3.32
C ASP A 52 -10.45 -7.66 -2.89
N PHE A 53 -10.16 -8.63 -3.78
CA PHE A 53 -9.20 -9.70 -3.60
C PHE A 53 -8.75 -10.21 -4.97
N TRP A 54 -7.45 -10.34 -5.19
CA TRP A 54 -6.90 -10.84 -6.44
C TRP A 54 -5.63 -11.66 -6.21
N THR A 55 -5.24 -12.43 -7.22
CA THR A 55 -3.98 -13.17 -7.26
C THR A 55 -3.09 -12.59 -8.35
N PHE A 56 -1.84 -12.26 -8.03
CA PHE A 56 -0.92 -11.64 -8.98
C PHE A 56 0.44 -12.35 -9.00
N GLY A 57 1.18 -12.16 -10.10
CA GLY A 57 2.53 -12.68 -10.27
C GLY A 57 2.92 -12.90 -11.74
N PRO A 58 4.23 -13.05 -12.03
CA PRO A 58 4.72 -13.15 -13.39
C PRO A 58 4.18 -14.38 -14.13
N GLY A 59 3.61 -14.17 -15.32
CA GLY A 59 3.14 -15.24 -16.20
C GLY A 59 1.92 -16.01 -15.67
N LEU A 60 1.16 -15.42 -14.76
CA LEU A 60 -0.22 -15.86 -14.53
C LEU A 60 -1.05 -15.39 -15.72
N ASP A 61 -1.54 -16.33 -16.54
CA ASP A 61 -2.69 -16.10 -17.43
C ASP A 61 -3.90 -15.89 -16.52
N THR A 62 -4.04 -14.68 -16.01
CA THR A 62 -5.27 -14.26 -15.37
C THR A 62 -6.33 -14.25 -16.47
N GLN A 63 -7.25 -15.20 -16.45
CA GLN A 63 -8.30 -15.33 -17.47
C GLN A 63 -9.23 -14.11 -17.57
N ASN A 64 -9.00 -13.09 -16.74
CA ASN A 64 -9.63 -11.78 -16.82
C ASN A 64 -8.58 -10.74 -17.24
N GLU A 65 -8.83 -10.06 -18.36
CA GLU A 65 -8.06 -8.90 -18.84
C GLU A 65 -8.07 -7.71 -17.85
N MET A 66 -8.82 -7.82 -16.74
CA MET A 66 -8.88 -6.85 -15.64
C MET A 66 -7.70 -6.92 -14.64
N GLU A 67 -6.81 -7.91 -14.73
CA GLU A 67 -5.83 -8.17 -13.66
C GLU A 67 -4.40 -7.73 -13.98
N SER A 68 -4.13 -7.18 -15.17
CA SER A 68 -2.82 -6.59 -15.50
C SER A 68 -2.85 -5.07 -15.28
N HIS A 69 -2.61 -4.66 -14.04
CA HIS A 69 -2.43 -3.26 -13.68
C HIS A 69 -0.99 -2.79 -13.96
N ASP A 70 -0.82 -1.51 -14.25
CA ASP A 70 0.50 -0.88 -14.42
C ASP A 70 1.06 -0.50 -13.04
N ASP A 71 1.37 -1.52 -12.24
CA ASP A 71 1.86 -1.38 -10.87
C ASP A 71 3.18 -2.14 -10.68
N THR A 72 4.10 -1.55 -9.91
CA THR A 72 5.41 -2.12 -9.61
C THR A 72 5.35 -3.55 -9.03
N ALA A 73 4.25 -3.92 -8.36
CA ALA A 73 4.01 -5.24 -7.79
C ALA A 73 3.91 -6.38 -8.83
N TYR A 74 3.65 -6.05 -10.10
CA TYR A 74 3.48 -7.04 -11.17
C TYR A 74 4.79 -7.36 -11.92
N GLY A 75 5.87 -6.66 -11.60
CA GLY A 75 7.20 -6.88 -12.16
C GLY A 75 8.04 -7.94 -11.43
N ASN A 76 9.30 -8.08 -11.85
CA ASN A 76 10.32 -8.89 -11.17
C ASN A 76 11.38 -8.03 -10.45
N ASP A 77 11.18 -6.71 -10.44
CA ASP A 77 12.12 -5.78 -9.86
C ASP A 77 12.03 -5.75 -8.34
N ALA A 78 13.14 -5.40 -7.68
CA ALA A 78 13.15 -5.24 -6.25
C ALA A 78 12.36 -3.98 -5.85
N ILE A 79 11.37 -4.16 -4.98
CA ILE A 79 10.59 -3.07 -4.42
C ILE A 79 11.09 -2.79 -3.00
N GLY A 80 11.52 -1.55 -2.76
CA GLY A 80 12.00 -1.13 -1.44
C GLY A 80 10.86 -1.01 -0.42
N PRO A 81 11.16 -0.74 0.87
CA PRO A 81 10.13 -0.50 1.87
C PRO A 81 9.18 0.63 1.46
N HIS A 82 7.88 0.34 1.47
CA HIS A 82 6.81 1.27 1.15
C HIS A 82 5.52 0.91 1.89
N THR A 83 4.53 1.78 1.82
CA THR A 83 3.15 1.55 2.25
C THR A 83 2.24 1.64 1.04
N ASP A 84 1.27 0.73 0.88
CA ASP A 84 0.42 0.70 -0.31
C ASP A 84 -0.72 1.71 -0.29
N GLY A 85 -1.26 2.00 -1.47
CA GLY A 85 -2.46 2.84 -1.62
C GLY A 85 -2.23 4.29 -1.20
N THR A 86 -1.00 4.82 -1.29
CA THR A 86 -0.70 6.19 -0.87
C THR A 86 -1.40 7.25 -1.70
N TYR A 87 -1.85 6.91 -2.91
CA TYR A 87 -2.69 7.71 -3.79
C TYR A 87 -4.20 7.70 -3.43
N LEU A 88 -4.61 6.93 -2.42
CA LEU A 88 -5.96 6.98 -1.85
C LEU A 88 -5.99 7.92 -0.65
N ASP A 89 -7.06 8.69 -0.49
CA ASP A 89 -7.23 9.55 0.70
C ASP A 89 -7.16 8.74 2.00
N GLN A 90 -7.76 7.55 1.99
CA GLN A 90 -7.66 6.55 3.07
C GLN A 90 -6.99 5.27 2.54
N PRO A 91 -5.67 5.11 2.74
CA PRO A 91 -4.95 3.90 2.39
C PRO A 91 -5.44 2.69 3.19
N PRO A 92 -5.22 1.46 2.69
CA PRO A 92 -5.54 0.25 3.42
C PRO A 92 -4.87 0.21 4.81
N GLY A 93 -5.65 -0.10 5.85
CA GLY A 93 -5.13 -0.22 7.22
C GLY A 93 -4.48 -1.57 7.52
N ILE A 94 -4.88 -2.62 6.80
CA ILE A 94 -4.35 -3.98 6.91
C ILE A 94 -4.15 -4.51 5.49
N GLN A 95 -2.99 -5.13 5.27
CA GLN A 95 -2.65 -5.79 4.01
C GLN A 95 -2.28 -7.24 4.28
N VAL A 96 -2.74 -8.14 3.41
CA VAL A 96 -2.51 -9.58 3.54
C VAL A 96 -1.88 -10.09 2.26
N PHE A 97 -0.71 -10.71 2.40
CA PHE A 97 -0.05 -11.43 1.31
C PHE A 97 0.00 -12.92 1.64
N HIS A 98 -0.34 -13.75 0.64
CA HIS A 98 -0.19 -15.19 0.73
C HIS A 98 0.61 -15.70 -0.47
N CYS A 99 1.76 -16.31 -0.18
CA CYS A 99 2.60 -16.91 -1.20
C CYS A 99 1.99 -18.23 -1.69
N LEU A 100 1.34 -18.20 -2.86
CA LEU A 100 0.81 -19.41 -3.51
C LEU A 100 1.92 -20.23 -4.18
N ARG A 101 2.89 -19.54 -4.78
CA ARG A 101 4.05 -20.15 -5.45
C ARG A 101 5.30 -19.31 -5.18
N PRO A 102 6.33 -19.86 -4.52
CA PRO A 102 7.57 -19.14 -4.27
C PRO A 102 8.37 -18.96 -5.56
N ALA A 103 9.13 -17.87 -5.65
CA ALA A 103 10.08 -17.66 -6.73
C ALA A 103 11.23 -18.69 -6.65
N PRO A 104 11.80 -19.13 -7.79
CA PRO A 104 12.93 -20.06 -7.79
C PRO A 104 14.21 -19.44 -7.19
N ARG A 105 14.36 -18.11 -7.27
CA ARG A 105 15.45 -17.32 -6.70
C ARG A 105 14.94 -15.91 -6.37
N GLY A 106 15.42 -15.31 -5.28
CA GLY A 106 14.98 -13.97 -4.85
C GLY A 106 13.56 -13.97 -4.27
N GLY A 107 12.87 -12.82 -4.37
CA GLY A 107 11.49 -12.67 -3.90
C GLY A 107 11.34 -12.69 -2.37
N GLN A 108 12.40 -12.35 -1.63
CA GLN A 108 12.33 -12.27 -0.17
C GLN A 108 11.45 -11.09 0.25
N THR A 109 10.57 -11.33 1.20
CA THR A 109 9.81 -10.25 1.86
C THR A 109 10.74 -9.45 2.77
N LEU A 110 10.72 -8.13 2.61
CA LEU A 110 11.36 -7.17 3.50
C LEU A 110 10.28 -6.38 4.25
N LEU A 111 10.37 -6.33 5.58
CA LEU A 111 9.48 -5.54 6.42
C LEU A 111 10.30 -4.61 7.30
N VAL A 112 9.79 -3.40 7.51
CA VAL A 112 10.41 -2.37 8.33
C VAL A 112 9.36 -1.78 9.26
N ASP A 113 9.69 -1.66 10.54
CA ASP A 113 8.85 -0.91 11.49
C ASP A 113 9.02 0.59 11.25
N GLY A 114 8.08 1.16 10.48
CA GLY A 114 8.09 2.57 10.13
C GLY A 114 7.93 3.50 11.34
N PHE A 115 7.30 3.05 12.43
CA PHE A 115 7.18 3.85 13.65
C PHE A 115 8.51 3.92 14.37
N ALA A 116 9.20 2.79 14.53
CA ALA A 116 10.55 2.77 15.09
C ALA A 116 11.52 3.64 14.27
N VAL A 117 11.42 3.62 12.93
CA VAL A 117 12.21 4.49 12.04
C VAL A 117 11.89 5.97 12.28
N ALA A 118 10.61 6.33 12.37
CA ALA A 118 10.21 7.72 12.62
C ALA A 118 10.66 8.23 14.00
N GLU A 119 10.58 7.40 15.04
CA GLU A 119 11.08 7.72 16.38
C GLU A 119 12.61 7.91 16.37
N ARG A 120 13.33 7.02 15.68
CA ARG A 120 14.78 7.14 15.52
C ARG A 120 15.16 8.39 14.73
N LEU A 121 14.42 8.73 13.69
CA LEU A 121 14.64 9.97 12.94
C LEU A 121 14.41 11.21 13.82
N ARG A 122 13.41 11.18 14.71
CA ARG A 122 13.16 12.27 15.65
C ARG A 122 14.35 12.51 16.58
N THR A 123 15.01 11.46 17.05
CA THR A 123 16.19 11.58 17.93
C THR A 123 17.44 11.96 17.16
N ASP A 124 17.66 11.35 15.99
CA ASP A 124 18.90 11.49 15.23
C ASP A 124 18.93 12.82 14.45
N SER A 125 17.77 13.33 14.03
CA SER A 125 17.64 14.59 13.30
C SER A 125 16.21 15.16 13.37
N ALA A 126 15.93 15.95 14.40
CA ALA A 126 14.64 16.62 14.60
C ALA A 126 14.18 17.47 13.40
N ASP A 127 15.12 18.11 12.68
CA ASP A 127 14.80 18.94 11.51
C ASP A 127 14.21 18.11 10.35
N LEU A 128 14.82 16.96 10.05
CA LEU A 128 14.32 16.04 9.03
C LEU A 128 12.99 15.39 9.44
N PHE A 129 12.84 15.02 10.71
CA PHE A 129 11.56 14.55 11.23
C PHE A 129 10.48 15.63 11.04
N GLY A 130 10.78 16.88 11.43
CA GLY A 130 9.89 18.02 11.26
C GLY A 130 9.51 18.25 9.80
N ALA A 131 10.48 18.15 8.87
CA ALA A 131 10.22 18.27 7.45
C ALA A 131 9.25 17.17 6.94
N LEU A 132 9.46 15.91 7.32
CA LEU A 132 8.60 14.79 6.92
C LEU A 132 7.24 14.79 7.62
N ASN A 133 7.12 15.47 8.76
CA ASN A 133 5.87 15.61 9.52
C ASN A 133 5.04 16.83 9.09
N ALA A 134 5.67 17.90 8.59
CA ALA A 134 4.99 19.14 8.20
C ALA A 134 4.78 19.29 6.69
N THR A 135 5.58 18.62 5.87
CA THR A 135 5.52 18.76 4.40
C THR A 135 4.53 17.76 3.81
N SER A 136 3.43 18.25 3.25
CA SER A 136 2.51 17.43 2.47
C SER A 136 3.20 16.87 1.22
N VAL A 137 3.03 15.56 0.98
CA VAL A 137 3.52 14.89 -0.23
C VAL A 137 2.32 14.36 -1.01
N GLU A 138 2.20 14.76 -2.26
CA GLU A 138 1.18 14.24 -3.17
C GLU A 138 1.61 12.88 -3.72
N HIS A 139 0.66 11.95 -3.80
CA HIS A 139 0.85 10.64 -4.40
C HIS A 139 -0.22 10.43 -5.47
N GLU A 140 0.15 9.81 -6.58
CA GLU A 140 -0.65 9.67 -7.79
C GLU A 140 -0.45 8.28 -8.39
N TYR A 141 -1.57 7.64 -8.74
CA TYR A 141 -1.62 6.44 -9.57
C TYR A 141 -2.36 6.78 -10.86
N LEU A 142 -1.72 6.49 -11.99
CA LEU A 142 -2.23 6.77 -13.32
C LEU A 142 -2.08 5.50 -14.16
N GLU A 143 -3.18 5.03 -14.70
CA GLU A 143 -3.20 3.82 -15.53
C GLU A 143 -3.89 4.13 -16.86
N GLY A 144 -3.12 4.68 -17.80
CA GLY A 144 -3.61 5.13 -19.11
C GLY A 144 -4.88 5.98 -18.97
N ASP A 145 -5.90 5.64 -19.75
CA ASP A 145 -7.22 6.29 -19.69
C ASP A 145 -8.21 5.55 -18.75
N ARG A 146 -7.75 4.56 -17.97
CA ARG A 146 -8.62 3.70 -17.13
C ARG A 146 -8.82 4.28 -15.73
N PHE A 147 -7.72 4.58 -15.04
CA PHE A 147 -7.76 5.02 -13.65
C PHE A 147 -6.84 6.21 -13.42
N HIS A 148 -7.35 7.16 -12.63
CA HIS A 148 -6.57 8.25 -12.05
C HIS A 148 -6.95 8.39 -10.59
N CYS A 149 -6.02 8.07 -9.69
CA CYS A 149 -6.17 8.30 -8.26
C CYS A 149 -5.10 9.27 -7.80
N ARG A 150 -5.47 10.22 -6.95
CA ARG A 150 -4.53 11.18 -6.41
C ARG A 150 -4.94 11.61 -5.02
N ALA A 151 -4.03 11.39 -4.07
CA ALA A 151 -4.17 11.85 -2.70
C ALA A 151 -3.38 13.13 -2.53
N PHE A 152 -4.07 14.17 -2.07
CA PHE A 152 -3.49 15.47 -1.81
C PHE A 152 -3.53 15.69 -0.31
N ARG A 153 -2.36 15.91 0.32
CA ARG A 153 -2.16 16.71 1.55
C ARG A 153 -1.61 16.00 2.79
N GLU A 154 -1.42 14.69 2.79
CA GLU A 154 -0.86 14.04 4.00
C GLU A 154 0.68 14.10 4.02
N PRO A 155 1.29 14.37 5.19
CA PRO A 155 2.73 14.25 5.36
C PRO A 155 3.17 12.78 5.37
N VAL A 156 4.47 12.54 5.20
CA VAL A 156 5.03 11.18 5.28
C VAL A 156 4.86 10.60 6.69
N ILE A 157 5.03 11.44 7.72
CA ILE A 157 4.85 11.06 9.13
C ILE A 157 3.66 11.84 9.68
N ARG A 158 2.55 11.15 9.96
CA ARG A 158 1.39 11.76 10.64
C ARG A 158 1.42 11.41 12.12
N GLN A 159 1.10 12.39 12.97
CA GLN A 159 0.92 12.20 14.41
C GLN A 159 -0.57 12.22 14.79
N PHE A 160 -0.91 11.60 15.92
CA PHE A 160 -2.26 11.73 16.45
C PHE A 160 -2.51 13.19 16.87
N PRO A 161 -3.67 13.77 16.54
CA PRO A 161 -3.99 15.15 16.92
C PRO A 161 -3.77 15.41 18.41
N GLY A 162 -3.02 16.47 18.72
CA GLY A 162 -2.72 16.86 20.11
C GLY A 162 -1.71 15.99 20.84
N THR A 163 -0.98 15.11 20.14
CA THR A 163 0.07 14.28 20.74
C THR A 163 1.32 14.24 19.87
N GLU A 164 2.43 13.77 20.42
CA GLU A 164 3.66 13.51 19.66
C GLU A 164 3.74 12.08 19.10
N LYS A 165 2.72 11.25 19.36
CA LYS A 165 2.73 9.84 18.94
C LYS A 165 2.51 9.75 17.43
N VAL A 166 3.39 9.02 16.74
CA VAL A 166 3.21 8.67 15.33
C VAL A 166 1.93 7.84 15.19
N ALA A 167 1.08 8.25 14.27
CA ALA A 167 -0.19 7.61 13.95
C ALA A 167 -0.13 6.84 12.63
N GLN A 168 0.67 7.32 11.66
CA GLN A 168 0.75 6.72 10.33
C GLN A 168 2.05 7.09 9.65
N ILE A 169 2.59 6.14 8.88
CA ILE A 169 3.59 6.38 7.85
C ILE A 169 2.90 6.26 6.50
N ARG A 170 3.07 7.27 5.64
CA ARG A 170 2.64 7.25 4.25
C ARG A 170 3.86 7.48 3.38
N PHE A 171 4.44 6.39 2.90
CA PHE A 171 5.69 6.44 2.14
C PHE A 171 5.62 5.44 1.00
N ASN A 172 5.44 5.94 -0.21
CA ASN A 172 5.69 5.15 -1.41
C ASN A 172 6.42 6.04 -2.44
N PRO A 173 7.73 5.84 -2.65
CA PRO A 173 8.48 6.65 -3.59
C PRO A 173 8.06 6.42 -5.06
N TYR A 174 7.43 5.28 -5.36
CA TYR A 174 6.96 4.92 -6.69
C TYR A 174 5.65 5.64 -7.04
N ASP A 175 4.77 5.87 -6.05
CA ASP A 175 3.51 6.60 -6.21
C ASP A 175 3.70 8.13 -6.10
N ARG A 176 4.89 8.63 -5.79
CA ARG A 176 5.07 10.05 -5.48
C ARG A 176 4.80 10.92 -6.71
N ALA A 177 3.79 11.77 -6.62
CA ALA A 177 3.41 12.65 -7.70
C ALA A 177 4.51 13.69 -8.01
N PRO A 178 4.60 14.19 -9.26
CA PRO A 178 5.48 15.29 -9.61
C PRO A 178 5.24 16.51 -8.70
N MET A 179 6.29 16.96 -8.00
CA MET A 179 6.17 18.12 -7.14
C MET A 179 5.81 19.36 -7.97
N ARG A 180 4.76 20.09 -7.56
CA ARG A 180 4.32 21.36 -8.17
C ARG A 180 5.29 22.52 -7.86
N THR A 181 6.57 22.32 -8.14
CA THR A 181 7.66 23.29 -7.94
C THR A 181 7.91 24.15 -9.17
N LEU A 182 7.32 23.80 -10.31
CA LEU A 182 7.39 24.59 -11.54
C LEU A 182 6.28 25.67 -11.52
N LYS A 183 6.69 26.94 -11.54
CA LYS A 183 5.78 28.04 -11.90
C LYS A 183 5.34 27.82 -13.35
N MET A 184 4.06 27.55 -13.56
CA MET A 184 3.49 27.64 -14.90
C MET A 184 3.39 29.12 -15.29
N ASP A 185 3.97 29.47 -16.44
CA ASP A 185 3.72 30.76 -17.08
C ASP A 185 2.26 30.84 -17.55
N ASP A 186 1.68 32.04 -17.59
CA ASP A 186 0.28 32.27 -17.94
C ASP A 186 -0.05 31.74 -19.35
N GLY A 187 0.94 31.65 -20.25
CA GLY A 187 0.81 31.04 -21.57
C GLY A 187 0.56 29.53 -21.57
N GLN A 188 0.99 28.81 -20.53
CA GLN A 188 0.78 27.35 -20.42
C GLN A 188 -0.60 27.00 -19.83
N ARG A 189 -1.24 27.93 -19.12
CA ARG A 189 -2.58 27.72 -18.53
C ARG A 189 -3.68 27.64 -19.57
N SER A 190 -3.54 28.33 -20.71
CA SER A 190 -4.54 28.36 -21.78
C SER A 190 -4.60 27.06 -22.59
N ALA A 191 -3.52 26.28 -22.60
CA ALA A 191 -3.43 25.02 -23.35
C ALA A 191 -4.27 23.87 -22.76
N PHE A 192 -4.61 23.93 -21.47
CA PHE A 192 -5.43 22.91 -20.79
C PHE A 192 -6.94 23.17 -20.87
N GLY A 193 -7.36 24.21 -21.60
CA GLY A 193 -8.76 24.60 -21.79
C GLY A 193 -9.54 23.71 -22.76
N THR A 194 -9.35 22.39 -22.73
CA THR A 194 -10.19 21.47 -23.52
C THR A 194 -11.44 21.14 -22.71
N LYS A 195 -12.60 21.57 -23.20
CA LYS A 195 -13.90 21.22 -22.60
C LYS A 195 -14.07 19.70 -22.63
N LEU A 196 -14.14 19.10 -21.44
CA LEU A 196 -14.65 17.74 -21.26
C LEU A 196 -16.16 17.77 -21.51
N ASN A 197 -16.59 17.17 -22.62
CA ASN A 197 -18.01 16.88 -22.84
C ASN A 197 -18.32 15.58 -22.09
N PHE A 198 -19.10 15.69 -21.02
CA PHE A 198 -19.73 14.52 -20.40
C PHE A 198 -20.85 14.01 -21.32
N ILE A 199 -20.94 12.69 -21.49
CA ILE A 199 -22.08 11.99 -22.11
C ILE A 199 -23.15 11.80 -21.04
#